data_AF-A0A9E2BFT3-F1
#
_entry.id   AF-A0A9E2BFT3-F1
#
_cell.length_a   1.000
_cell.length_b   1.000
_cell.length_c   1.000
_cell.angle_alpha   90.00
_cell.angle_beta   90.00
_cell.angle_gamma   90.00
#
_symmetry.space_group_name_H-M   'P 1'
#
loop_
_entity.id
_entity.type
_entity.pdbx_description
1 polymer ?
#
loop_
_entity_poly.entity_id
_entity_poly.type
_entity_poly.pdbx_seq_one_letter_code
_entity_poly.pdbx_strand_id
1 'polypeptide(L)'
;MIYYLPNQLLQDKPVKNTGLYSFPVGVVKGLESKLLKPRDFKKIADEPLTSVIPFVKNYFPLLEDSISITNINRFVLGSRKSLYQLLYKILPEQFLINLFFLSDDFHNLKVELKRLIFNVNTEKLYHQEMGMLKNGILTLNSPVELKTAFTNSYETYRETNDLQHAEMVLDREYLLLYQRLAKNSNSKLIYTYCEKYCYLQDLLTVLRAKKWELSWSVVDAGLASTGTNRKYLKDVWSGKETIQSALKRAMIKEEIKDNLFTISEIERIIRLHLWEYIYSFRFKVDLHMETVFIYLKLWENQLNLVKSILLARAVDITAVDITIDRIKGLGLGGYE
;
A
#
# COMPACT_ATOMS: atom_id res chain seq x y z
N MET A 1 -15.78 2.91 -17.43
CA MET A 1 -16.85 2.43 -16.55
C MET A 1 -16.60 3.05 -15.19
N ILE A 2 -17.46 3.96 -14.76
CA ILE A 2 -17.35 4.66 -13.46
C ILE A 2 -17.95 3.73 -12.42
N TYR A 3 -17.18 3.31 -11.42
CA TYR A 3 -17.65 2.46 -10.34
C TYR A 3 -18.51 3.32 -9.40
N TYR A 4 -19.84 3.23 -9.54
CA TYR A 4 -20.75 3.86 -8.58
C TYR A 4 -20.75 3.02 -7.30
N LEU A 5 -20.02 3.49 -6.30
CA LEU A 5 -20.08 2.98 -4.93
C LEU A 5 -21.09 3.81 -4.12
N PRO A 6 -21.68 3.24 -3.05
CA PRO A 6 -22.63 3.94 -2.20
C PRO A 6 -22.06 5.25 -1.64
N ASN A 7 -22.96 6.20 -1.28
CA ASN A 7 -22.59 7.51 -0.70
C ASN A 7 -21.82 7.41 0.64
N GLN A 8 -21.66 6.21 1.20
CA GLN A 8 -20.91 5.88 2.41
C GLN A 8 -20.04 4.65 2.16
N LEU A 9 -18.77 4.68 2.62
CA LEU A 9 -17.85 3.54 2.50
C LEU A 9 -18.19 2.43 3.49
N LEU A 10 -18.74 2.83 4.63
CA LEU A 10 -19.19 1.93 5.66
C LEU A 10 -20.67 1.61 5.41
N GLN A 11 -20.96 0.38 5.00
CA GLN A 11 -22.26 -0.20 5.28
C GLN A 11 -22.19 -0.76 6.70
N ASP A 12 -23.14 -0.40 7.58
CA ASP A 12 -23.20 -0.83 8.99
C ASP A 12 -23.35 -2.35 9.19
N LYS A 13 -23.32 -3.14 8.12
CA LYS A 13 -23.51 -4.58 8.17
C LYS A 13 -22.16 -5.30 8.03
N PRO A 14 -21.77 -6.12 9.02
CA PRO A 14 -20.60 -6.97 8.92
C PRO A 14 -20.64 -7.87 7.67
N VAL A 15 -19.48 -8.07 7.05
CA VAL A 15 -19.29 -9.01 5.92
C VAL A 15 -19.70 -10.43 6.36
N LYS A 16 -20.58 -11.08 5.60
CA LYS A 16 -21.04 -12.45 5.93
C LYS A 16 -20.10 -13.48 5.31
N ASN A 17 -19.31 -14.14 6.15
CA ASN A 17 -18.42 -15.23 5.72
C ASN A 17 -19.24 -16.47 5.37
N THR A 18 -19.65 -16.59 4.10
CA THR A 18 -20.53 -17.64 3.59
C THR A 18 -19.89 -18.31 2.36
N GLY A 19 -20.39 -19.49 1.97
CA GLY A 19 -19.91 -20.27 0.81
C GLY A 19 -19.92 -19.55 -0.56
N LEU A 20 -20.34 -18.28 -0.59
CA LEU A 20 -20.29 -17.35 -1.73
C LEU A 20 -18.86 -17.06 -2.24
N TYR A 21 -17.83 -17.32 -1.44
CA TYR A 21 -16.43 -17.11 -1.86
C TYR A 21 -15.82 -18.27 -2.65
N SER A 22 -16.50 -19.40 -2.80
CA SER A 22 -15.96 -20.58 -3.50
C SER A 22 -15.54 -20.28 -4.94
N PHE A 23 -16.38 -19.57 -5.70
CA PHE A 23 -16.07 -19.20 -7.09
C PHE A 23 -14.91 -18.19 -7.19
N PRO A 24 -14.91 -17.04 -6.48
CA PRO A 24 -13.77 -16.13 -6.44
C PRO A 24 -12.46 -16.80 -6.05
N VAL A 25 -12.50 -17.69 -5.06
CA VAL A 25 -11.34 -18.44 -4.59
C VAL A 25 -10.79 -19.34 -5.70
N GLY A 26 -11.66 -20.08 -6.41
CA GLY A 26 -11.24 -20.89 -7.56
C GLY A 26 -10.56 -20.07 -8.65
N VAL A 27 -11.12 -18.91 -9.00
CA VAL A 27 -10.52 -17.98 -9.97
C VAL A 27 -9.15 -17.50 -9.50
N VAL A 28 -9.05 -17.03 -8.25
CA VAL A 28 -7.81 -16.53 -7.66
C VAL A 28 -6.74 -17.62 -7.58
N LYS A 29 -7.10 -18.86 -7.20
CA LYS A 29 -6.17 -20.00 -7.19
C LYS A 29 -5.65 -20.32 -8.59
N GLY A 30 -6.48 -20.19 -9.63
CA GLY A 30 -6.03 -20.27 -11.02
C GLY A 30 -5.01 -19.17 -11.35
N LEU A 31 -5.24 -17.94 -10.89
CA LEU A 31 -4.32 -16.81 -11.11
C LEU A 31 -3.03 -16.88 -10.28
N GLU A 32 -3.04 -17.55 -9.12
CA GLU A 32 -1.84 -17.73 -8.29
C GLU A 32 -0.71 -18.44 -9.04
N SER A 33 -1.04 -19.29 -10.03
CA SER A 33 -0.06 -19.93 -10.91
C SER A 33 0.75 -18.94 -11.75
N LYS A 34 0.22 -17.72 -11.94
CA LYS A 34 0.85 -16.61 -12.67
C LYS A 34 1.57 -15.63 -11.76
N LEU A 35 1.78 -15.95 -10.49
CA LEU A 35 2.67 -15.15 -9.63
C LEU A 35 4.13 -15.45 -10.00
N LEU A 36 4.93 -14.39 -10.12
CA LEU A 36 6.37 -14.49 -10.36
C LEU A 36 7.09 -15.19 -9.19
N LYS A 37 8.06 -16.02 -9.53
CA LYS A 37 8.95 -16.73 -8.60
C LYS A 37 10.25 -15.93 -8.39
N PRO A 38 11.03 -16.23 -7.33
CA PRO A 38 12.36 -15.64 -7.08
C PRO A 38 13.27 -15.51 -8.31
N ARG A 39 13.43 -16.63 -9.03
CA ARG A 39 14.24 -16.71 -10.24
C ARG A 39 13.76 -15.77 -11.35
N ASP A 40 12.45 -15.51 -11.40
CA ASP A 40 11.85 -14.66 -12.41
C ASP A 40 12.21 -13.19 -12.15
N PHE A 41 12.23 -12.75 -10.87
CA PHE A 41 12.70 -11.41 -10.52
C PHE A 41 14.19 -11.22 -10.78
N LYS A 42 15.02 -12.23 -10.49
CA LYS A 42 16.44 -12.22 -10.84
C LYS A 42 16.64 -12.09 -12.35
N LYS A 43 15.89 -12.85 -13.14
CA LYS A 43 15.87 -12.70 -14.61
C LYS A 43 15.51 -11.29 -15.05
N ILE A 44 14.47 -10.67 -14.47
CA ILE A 44 14.05 -9.29 -14.81
C ILE A 44 15.15 -8.28 -14.44
N ALA A 45 15.88 -8.51 -13.36
CA ALA A 45 16.97 -7.63 -12.92
C ALA A 45 18.23 -7.76 -13.78
N ASP A 46 18.62 -8.97 -14.16
CA ASP A 46 19.96 -9.25 -14.67
C ASP A 46 20.03 -9.43 -16.20
N GLU A 47 18.96 -9.94 -16.84
CA GLU A 47 18.99 -10.22 -18.29
C GLU A 47 18.83 -8.96 -19.16
N PRO A 48 19.22 -8.97 -20.44
CA PRO A 48 18.98 -7.84 -21.35
C PRO A 48 17.49 -7.50 -21.54
N LEU A 49 17.18 -6.21 -21.72
CA LEU A 49 15.80 -5.73 -21.88
C LEU A 49 15.05 -6.40 -23.05
N THR A 50 15.76 -6.79 -24.11
CA THR A 50 15.23 -7.54 -25.26
C THR A 50 14.65 -8.91 -24.87
N SER A 51 15.17 -9.54 -23.82
CA SER A 51 14.63 -10.79 -23.23
C SER A 51 13.58 -10.50 -22.15
N VAL A 52 13.83 -9.48 -21.32
CA VAL A 52 12.99 -9.15 -20.16
C VAL A 52 11.61 -8.64 -20.57
N ILE A 53 11.51 -7.77 -21.58
CA ILE A 53 10.23 -7.16 -21.95
C ILE A 53 9.20 -8.21 -22.42
N PRO A 54 9.51 -9.10 -23.39
CA PRO A 54 8.59 -10.19 -23.76
C PRO A 54 8.25 -11.10 -22.59
N PHE A 55 9.23 -11.40 -21.73
CA PHE A 55 9.01 -12.23 -20.55
C PHE A 55 8.00 -11.60 -19.58
N VAL A 56 8.18 -10.32 -19.22
CA VAL A 56 7.27 -9.61 -18.32
C VAL A 56 5.88 -9.46 -18.95
N LYS A 57 5.80 -9.22 -20.28
CA LYS A 57 4.52 -9.14 -21.01
C LYS A 57 3.65 -10.39 -20.88
N ASN A 58 4.24 -11.59 -20.73
CA ASN A 58 3.48 -12.82 -20.50
C ASN A 58 2.68 -12.81 -19.18
N TYR A 59 3.18 -12.07 -18.18
CA TYR A 59 2.52 -11.88 -16.89
C TYR A 59 1.68 -10.60 -16.86
N PHE A 60 2.14 -9.60 -17.60
CA PHE A 60 1.65 -8.23 -17.59
C PHE A 60 1.51 -7.68 -19.02
N PRO A 61 0.40 -8.01 -19.72
CA PRO A 61 0.25 -7.70 -21.15
C PRO A 61 0.24 -6.21 -21.50
N LEU A 62 0.01 -5.33 -20.51
CA LEU A 62 -0.03 -3.87 -20.69
C LEU A 62 1.35 -3.20 -20.66
N LEU A 63 2.43 -3.96 -20.44
CA LEU A 63 3.78 -3.42 -20.58
C LEU A 63 4.04 -3.08 -22.05
N GLU A 64 4.58 -1.89 -22.33
CA GLU A 64 4.95 -1.48 -23.69
C GLU A 64 6.36 -1.95 -24.07
N ASP A 65 6.68 -1.97 -25.37
CA ASP A 65 8.00 -2.38 -25.87
C ASP A 65 9.12 -1.42 -25.51
N SER A 66 8.78 -0.16 -25.22
CA SER A 66 9.73 0.85 -24.77
C SER A 66 9.57 1.11 -23.27
N ILE A 67 10.70 1.02 -22.56
CA ILE A 67 10.76 1.31 -21.13
C ILE A 67 11.00 2.80 -20.94
N SER A 68 10.02 3.48 -20.34
CA SER A 68 10.14 4.85 -19.85
C SER A 68 9.36 4.97 -18.54
N ILE A 69 9.66 5.99 -17.74
CA ILE A 69 8.95 6.25 -16.48
C ILE A 69 7.43 6.36 -16.72
N THR A 70 7.03 7.05 -17.79
CA THR A 70 5.63 7.23 -18.18
C THR A 70 4.98 5.90 -18.54
N ASN A 71 5.64 5.08 -19.35
CA ASN A 71 5.10 3.79 -19.78
C ASN A 71 4.99 2.81 -18.61
N ILE A 72 5.99 2.79 -17.72
CA ILE A 72 5.94 1.95 -16.51
C ILE A 72 4.76 2.35 -15.62
N ASN A 73 4.55 3.65 -15.38
CA ASN A 73 3.44 4.12 -14.56
C ASN A 73 2.08 3.77 -15.19
N ARG A 74 1.94 3.91 -16.52
CA ARG A 74 0.74 3.50 -17.26
C ARG A 74 0.48 2.00 -17.14
N PHE A 75 1.52 1.19 -17.34
CA PHE A 75 1.47 -0.27 -17.18
C PHE A 75 1.00 -0.66 -15.78
N VAL A 76 1.55 -0.06 -14.72
CA VAL A 76 1.21 -0.37 -13.33
C VAL A 76 -0.26 -0.05 -13.05
N LEU A 77 -0.71 1.17 -13.38
CA LEU A 77 -2.10 1.58 -13.17
C LEU A 77 -3.07 0.71 -13.97
N GLY A 78 -2.78 0.48 -15.26
CA GLY A 78 -3.59 -0.36 -16.12
C GLY A 78 -3.71 -1.80 -15.60
N SER A 79 -2.60 -2.38 -15.12
CA SER A 79 -2.59 -3.75 -14.59
C SER A 79 -3.43 -3.87 -13.31
N ARG A 80 -3.32 -2.89 -12.39
CA ARG A 80 -4.14 -2.86 -11.18
C ARG A 80 -5.61 -2.74 -11.54
N LYS A 81 -5.95 -1.84 -12.46
CA LYS A 81 -7.31 -1.65 -12.98
C LYS A 81 -7.89 -2.94 -13.55
N SER A 82 -7.15 -3.66 -14.39
CA SER A 82 -7.60 -4.94 -14.97
C SER A 82 -7.89 -5.99 -13.89
N LEU A 83 -7.02 -6.09 -12.87
CA LEU A 83 -7.26 -7.03 -11.78
C LEU A 83 -8.49 -6.64 -10.95
N TYR A 84 -8.62 -5.38 -10.57
CA TYR A 84 -9.78 -4.94 -9.79
C TYR A 84 -11.09 -5.03 -10.59
N GLN A 85 -11.06 -4.82 -11.90
CA GLN A 85 -12.19 -5.08 -12.79
C GLN A 85 -12.66 -6.52 -12.76
N LEU A 86 -11.71 -7.46 -12.78
CA LEU A 86 -12.02 -8.87 -12.65
C LEU A 86 -12.63 -9.15 -11.28
N LEU A 87 -11.97 -8.69 -10.21
CA LEU A 87 -12.41 -8.92 -8.84
C LEU A 87 -13.79 -8.33 -8.56
N TYR A 88 -14.08 -7.15 -9.09
CA TYR A 88 -15.38 -6.49 -8.92
C TYR A 88 -16.52 -7.33 -9.48
N LYS A 89 -16.27 -8.03 -10.60
CA LYS A 89 -17.26 -8.90 -11.25
C LYS A 89 -17.50 -10.21 -10.52
N ILE A 90 -16.48 -10.72 -9.81
CA ILE A 90 -16.55 -12.06 -9.20
C ILE A 90 -16.84 -12.00 -7.70
N LEU A 91 -16.41 -10.95 -7.00
CA LEU A 91 -16.55 -10.86 -5.55
C LEU A 91 -18.01 -10.64 -5.15
N PRO A 92 -18.52 -11.40 -4.15
CA PRO A 92 -19.89 -11.24 -3.68
C PRO A 92 -20.08 -9.90 -2.97
N GLU A 93 -19.03 -9.39 -2.34
CA GLU A 93 -19.02 -8.12 -1.62
C GLU A 93 -17.80 -7.29 -2.02
N GLN A 94 -18.00 -5.98 -2.18
CA GLN A 94 -16.94 -5.07 -2.64
C GLN A 94 -15.99 -4.61 -1.54
N PHE A 95 -16.14 -5.15 -0.33
CA PHE A 95 -15.32 -4.80 0.84
C PHE A 95 -13.81 -4.84 0.54
N LEU A 96 -13.33 -5.96 -0.02
CA LEU A 96 -11.91 -6.13 -0.33
C LEU A 96 -11.44 -5.11 -1.37
N ILE A 97 -12.29 -4.75 -2.33
CA ILE A 97 -11.94 -3.77 -3.34
C ILE A 97 -11.80 -2.38 -2.69
N ASN A 98 -12.78 -1.99 -1.88
CA ASN A 98 -12.78 -0.71 -1.17
C ASN A 98 -11.56 -0.56 -0.26
N LEU A 99 -11.17 -1.64 0.44
CA LEU A 99 -9.99 -1.65 1.31
C LEU A 99 -8.69 -1.34 0.54
N PHE A 100 -8.54 -1.88 -0.67
CA PHE A 100 -7.35 -1.68 -1.49
C PHE A 100 -7.36 -0.34 -2.24
N PHE A 101 -8.52 0.06 -2.74
CA PHE A 101 -8.75 1.35 -3.38
C PHE A 101 -8.50 2.55 -2.47
N LEU A 102 -8.63 2.38 -1.16
CA LEU A 102 -8.43 3.45 -0.21
C LEU A 102 -7.05 4.12 -0.34
N SER A 103 -6.02 3.36 -0.70
CA SER A 103 -4.68 3.92 -0.94
C SER A 103 -4.63 4.88 -2.14
N ASP A 104 -5.36 4.57 -3.20
CA ASP A 104 -5.46 5.42 -4.39
C ASP A 104 -6.32 6.65 -4.13
N ASP A 105 -7.41 6.50 -3.38
CA ASP A 105 -8.27 7.62 -3.01
C ASP A 105 -7.51 8.64 -2.16
N PHE A 106 -6.75 8.20 -1.16
CA PHE A 106 -5.97 9.12 -0.33
C PHE A 106 -4.77 9.73 -1.06
N HIS A 107 -4.17 9.01 -2.03
CA HIS A 107 -3.20 9.62 -2.95
C HIS A 107 -3.86 10.75 -3.74
N ASN A 108 -5.04 10.50 -4.32
CA ASN A 108 -5.81 11.48 -5.06
C ASN A 108 -6.20 12.70 -4.20
N LEU A 109 -6.55 12.49 -2.91
CA LEU A 109 -6.81 13.58 -1.97
C LEU A 109 -5.57 14.45 -1.72
N LYS A 110 -4.37 13.85 -1.60
CA LYS A 110 -3.12 14.62 -1.48
C LYS A 110 -2.80 15.42 -2.74
N VAL A 111 -3.06 14.84 -3.90
CA VAL A 111 -2.90 15.55 -5.19
C VAL A 111 -3.87 16.73 -5.28
N GLU A 112 -5.12 16.54 -4.88
CA GLU A 112 -6.14 17.59 -4.83
C GLU A 112 -5.77 18.70 -3.84
N LEU A 113 -5.24 18.33 -2.67
CA LEU A 113 -4.79 19.29 -1.66
C LEU A 113 -3.70 20.22 -2.24
N LYS A 114 -2.68 19.63 -2.89
CA LYS A 114 -1.60 20.38 -3.55
C LYS A 114 -2.10 21.23 -4.70
N ARG A 115 -3.08 20.73 -5.47
CA ARG A 115 -3.73 21.47 -6.56
C ARG A 115 -4.36 22.76 -6.02
N LEU A 116 -5.14 22.67 -4.94
CA LEU A 116 -5.80 23.83 -4.34
C LEU A 116 -4.81 24.82 -3.73
N ILE A 117 -3.77 24.33 -3.05
CA ILE A 117 -2.79 25.17 -2.36
C ILE A 117 -1.89 25.92 -3.35
N PHE A 118 -1.34 25.21 -4.34
CA PHE A 118 -0.36 25.79 -5.26
C PHE A 118 -0.95 26.29 -6.56
N ASN A 119 -2.24 26.05 -6.81
CA ASN A 119 -2.94 26.41 -8.05
C ASN A 119 -2.22 25.89 -9.32
N VAL A 120 -1.72 24.65 -9.26
CA VAL A 120 -0.98 24.01 -10.37
C VAL A 120 -1.83 22.94 -11.05
N ASN A 121 -1.57 22.67 -12.34
CA ASN A 121 -2.22 21.56 -13.04
C ASN A 121 -1.65 20.22 -12.55
N THR A 122 -2.47 19.43 -11.87
CA THR A 122 -2.14 18.11 -11.33
C THR A 122 -2.88 16.97 -12.02
N GLU A 123 -3.57 17.21 -13.15
CA GLU A 123 -4.44 16.21 -13.80
C GLU A 123 -3.72 14.87 -14.05
N LYS A 124 -2.46 14.93 -14.46
CA LYS A 124 -1.62 13.74 -14.74
C LYS A 124 -1.14 12.99 -13.49
N LEU A 125 -1.32 13.55 -12.30
CA LEU A 125 -0.88 12.97 -11.03
C LEU A 125 -1.97 12.15 -10.35
N TYR A 126 -3.24 12.33 -10.74
CA TYR A 126 -4.35 11.53 -10.24
C TYR A 126 -4.30 10.12 -10.79
N HIS A 127 -4.69 9.17 -9.94
CA HIS A 127 -5.08 7.84 -10.35
C HIS A 127 -6.54 7.87 -10.82
N GLN A 128 -6.79 8.50 -11.97
CA GLN A 128 -8.13 8.89 -12.47
C GLN A 128 -9.13 7.72 -12.66
N GLU A 129 -8.62 6.49 -12.75
CA GLU A 129 -9.41 5.28 -12.97
C GLU A 129 -9.34 4.28 -11.81
N MET A 130 -8.76 4.71 -10.69
CA MET A 130 -8.57 3.92 -9.48
C MET A 130 -9.28 4.59 -8.33
N GLY A 131 -9.79 3.79 -7.41
CA GLY A 131 -10.49 4.31 -6.26
C GLY A 131 -11.95 4.65 -6.56
N MET A 132 -12.51 5.39 -5.62
CA MET A 132 -13.93 5.73 -5.51
C MET A 132 -14.19 7.17 -5.96
N LEU A 133 -13.13 7.95 -6.13
CA LEU A 133 -13.18 9.31 -6.67
C LEU A 133 -13.23 9.30 -8.20
N LYS A 134 -14.30 9.86 -8.77
CA LYS A 134 -14.43 10.03 -10.23
C LYS A 134 -13.33 10.95 -10.74
N ASN A 135 -12.51 10.47 -11.68
CA ASN A 135 -11.33 11.17 -12.20
C ASN A 135 -10.31 11.54 -11.10
N GLY A 136 -10.36 10.91 -9.93
CA GLY A 136 -9.54 11.25 -8.78
C GLY A 136 -9.94 12.53 -8.05
N ILE A 137 -11.09 13.13 -8.38
CA ILE A 137 -11.51 14.43 -7.82
C ILE A 137 -12.67 14.23 -6.83
N LEU A 138 -12.66 15.03 -5.77
CA LEU A 138 -13.79 15.11 -4.84
C LEU A 138 -15.00 15.74 -5.51
N THR A 139 -16.14 15.08 -5.40
CA THR A 139 -17.43 15.55 -5.92
C THR A 139 -18.47 15.51 -4.81
N LEU A 140 -19.65 16.09 -5.04
CA LEU A 140 -20.78 16.02 -4.09
C LEU A 140 -21.13 14.56 -3.74
N ASN A 141 -21.02 13.66 -4.72
CA ASN A 141 -21.31 12.23 -4.60
C ASN A 141 -20.15 11.42 -4.01
N SER A 142 -19.02 12.05 -3.69
CA SER A 142 -17.91 11.35 -3.04
C SER A 142 -18.32 10.89 -1.64
N PRO A 143 -17.78 9.76 -1.17
CA PRO A 143 -18.07 9.24 0.15
C PRO A 143 -17.77 10.27 1.25
N VAL A 144 -18.63 10.29 2.29
CA VAL A 144 -18.54 11.26 3.38
C VAL A 144 -17.18 11.20 4.08
N GLU A 145 -16.62 10.02 4.25
CA GLU A 145 -15.35 9.82 4.94
C GLU A 145 -14.16 10.46 4.20
N LEU A 146 -14.15 10.39 2.87
CA LEU A 146 -13.12 11.04 2.05
C LEU A 146 -13.25 12.56 2.06
N LYS A 147 -14.50 13.07 2.04
CA LYS A 147 -14.77 14.51 2.15
C LYS A 147 -14.31 15.04 3.51
N THR A 148 -14.66 14.37 4.60
CA THR A 148 -14.24 14.73 5.96
C THR A 148 -12.72 14.69 6.09
N ALA A 149 -12.05 13.65 5.58
CA ALA A 149 -10.59 13.57 5.62
C ALA A 149 -9.93 14.76 4.92
N PHE A 150 -10.44 15.12 3.73
CA PHE A 150 -9.95 16.27 2.99
C PHE A 150 -10.21 17.60 3.70
N THR A 151 -11.43 17.82 4.21
CA THR A 151 -11.76 19.03 4.97
C THR A 151 -10.83 19.18 6.17
N ASN A 152 -10.64 18.13 6.97
CA ASN A 152 -9.77 18.18 8.15
C ASN A 152 -8.33 18.57 7.78
N SER A 153 -7.81 18.02 6.68
CA SER A 153 -6.48 18.34 6.19
C SER A 153 -6.37 19.77 5.66
N TYR A 154 -7.34 20.21 4.86
CA TYR A 154 -7.35 21.55 4.29
C TYR A 154 -7.50 22.64 5.36
N GLU A 155 -8.34 22.42 6.38
CA GLU A 155 -8.44 23.33 7.52
C GLU A 155 -7.12 23.36 8.33
N THR A 156 -6.48 22.20 8.53
CA THR A 156 -5.15 22.14 9.17
C THR A 156 -4.13 22.99 8.39
N TYR A 157 -4.12 22.91 7.06
CA TYR A 157 -3.27 23.76 6.24
C TYR A 157 -3.62 25.25 6.41
N ARG A 158 -4.91 25.60 6.38
CA ARG A 158 -5.33 27.01 6.55
C ARG A 158 -4.91 27.60 7.89
N GLU A 159 -4.94 26.81 8.96
CA GLU A 159 -4.58 27.25 10.30
C GLU A 159 -3.07 27.34 10.52
N THR A 160 -2.31 26.42 9.92
CA THR A 160 -0.87 26.26 10.21
C THR A 160 0.05 26.76 9.09
N ASN A 161 -0.49 26.93 7.88
CA ASN A 161 0.24 27.14 6.63
C ASN A 161 1.33 26.08 6.37
N ASP A 162 1.14 24.87 6.90
CA ASP A 162 2.09 23.77 6.80
C ASP A 162 1.46 22.59 6.02
N LEU A 163 1.94 22.41 4.78
CA LEU A 163 1.50 21.32 3.91
C LEU A 163 1.84 19.95 4.49
N GLN A 164 2.98 19.82 5.17
CA GLN A 164 3.41 18.55 5.73
C GLN A 164 2.50 18.13 6.88
N HIS A 165 2.12 19.07 7.75
CA HIS A 165 1.14 18.81 8.79
C HIS A 165 -0.22 18.42 8.19
N ALA A 166 -0.68 19.12 7.16
CA ALA A 166 -1.92 18.78 6.47
C ALA A 166 -1.88 17.38 5.82
N GLU A 167 -0.77 16.99 5.19
CA GLU A 167 -0.59 15.65 4.63
C GLU A 167 -0.55 14.57 5.71
N MET A 168 0.06 14.85 6.87
CA MET A 168 0.06 13.93 8.02
C MET A 168 -1.35 13.70 8.56
N VAL A 169 -2.21 14.72 8.55
CA VAL A 169 -3.63 14.57 8.88
C VAL A 169 -4.33 13.66 7.88
N LEU A 170 -4.06 13.78 6.57
CA LEU A 170 -4.61 12.83 5.58
C LEU A 170 -4.13 11.41 5.82
N ASP A 171 -2.85 11.22 6.13
CA ASP A 171 -2.28 9.90 6.41
C ASP A 171 -2.93 9.27 7.65
N ARG A 172 -3.19 10.05 8.70
CA ARG A 172 -3.96 9.59 9.86
C ARG A 172 -5.35 9.12 9.47
N GLU A 173 -6.10 9.96 8.75
CA GLU A 173 -7.48 9.66 8.35
C GLU A 173 -7.54 8.41 7.46
N TYR A 174 -6.55 8.21 6.59
CA TYR A 174 -6.37 6.98 5.83
C TYR A 174 -6.25 5.77 6.74
N LEU A 175 -5.31 5.79 7.70
CA LEU A 175 -5.07 4.67 8.60
C LEU A 175 -6.28 4.37 9.48
N LEU A 176 -6.96 5.39 10.01
CA LEU A 176 -8.19 5.22 10.80
C LEU A 176 -9.30 4.56 9.98
N LEU A 177 -9.52 5.01 8.75
CA LEU A 177 -10.52 4.42 7.88
C LEU A 177 -10.14 3.00 7.44
N TYR A 178 -8.86 2.76 7.16
CA TYR A 178 -8.34 1.43 6.83
C TYR A 178 -8.57 0.42 7.97
N GLN A 179 -8.33 0.83 9.23
CA GLN A 179 -8.63 0.00 10.40
C GLN A 179 -10.12 -0.26 10.58
N ARG A 180 -10.97 0.77 10.42
CA ARG A 180 -12.42 0.63 10.53
C ARG A 180 -12.96 -0.36 9.49
N LEU A 181 -12.53 -0.23 8.24
CA LEU A 181 -12.88 -1.19 7.18
C LEU A 181 -12.37 -2.58 7.55
N ALA A 182 -11.11 -2.74 7.93
CA ALA A 182 -10.56 -4.03 8.32
C ALA A 182 -11.35 -4.71 9.45
N LYS A 183 -11.82 -3.94 10.45
CA LYS A 183 -12.67 -4.45 11.54
C LYS A 183 -14.00 -5.01 11.04
N ASN A 184 -14.60 -4.38 10.02
CA ASN A 184 -15.88 -4.82 9.44
C ASN A 184 -15.75 -6.09 8.58
N SER A 185 -14.53 -6.54 8.26
CA SER A 185 -14.29 -7.77 7.50
C SER A 185 -14.69 -9.05 8.23
N ASN A 186 -14.84 -9.02 9.56
CA ASN A 186 -14.95 -10.20 10.42
C ASN A 186 -13.82 -11.24 10.28
N SER A 187 -12.74 -10.89 9.60
CA SER A 187 -11.58 -11.77 9.43
C SER A 187 -10.49 -11.39 10.41
N LYS A 188 -10.14 -12.32 11.31
CA LYS A 188 -9.01 -12.13 12.24
C LYS A 188 -7.70 -11.90 11.48
N LEU A 189 -7.49 -12.59 10.36
CA LEU A 189 -6.28 -12.44 9.55
C LEU A 189 -6.18 -11.03 8.96
N ILE A 190 -7.24 -10.57 8.27
CA ILE A 190 -7.26 -9.25 7.63
C ILE A 190 -7.12 -8.17 8.69
N TYR A 191 -7.89 -8.26 9.78
CA TYR A 191 -7.80 -7.30 10.88
C TYR A 191 -6.39 -7.23 11.48
N THR A 192 -5.78 -8.37 11.82
CA THR A 192 -4.43 -8.42 12.40
C THR A 192 -3.37 -7.87 11.43
N TYR A 193 -3.49 -8.18 10.13
CA TYR A 193 -2.62 -7.60 9.12
C TYR A 193 -2.73 -6.07 9.08
N CYS A 194 -3.96 -5.56 9.01
CA CYS A 194 -4.21 -4.13 8.91
C CYS A 194 -3.79 -3.37 10.17
N GLU A 195 -4.02 -3.94 11.36
CA GLU A 195 -3.53 -3.38 12.62
C GLU A 195 -2.00 -3.28 12.62
N LYS A 196 -1.31 -4.36 12.25
CA LYS A 196 0.16 -4.37 12.15
C LYS A 196 0.66 -3.35 11.12
N TYR A 197 0.03 -3.27 9.95
CA TYR A 197 0.35 -2.28 8.93
C TYR A 197 0.22 -0.86 9.47
N CYS A 198 -0.88 -0.52 10.13
CA CYS A 198 -1.11 0.82 10.67
C CYS A 198 -0.09 1.21 11.74
N TYR A 199 0.21 0.29 12.67
CA TYR A 199 1.25 0.55 13.68
C TYR A 199 2.62 0.84 13.03
N LEU A 200 2.98 0.08 11.99
CA LEU A 200 4.23 0.27 11.26
C LEU A 200 4.23 1.57 10.44
N GLN A 201 3.10 2.00 9.89
CA GLN A 201 2.98 3.31 9.24
C GLN A 201 3.11 4.47 10.24
N ASP A 202 2.49 4.37 11.41
CA ASP A 202 2.65 5.36 12.48
C ASP A 202 4.12 5.44 12.96
N LEU A 203 4.81 4.30 13.07
CA LEU A 203 6.25 4.27 13.36
C LEU A 203 7.04 5.02 12.28
N LEU A 204 6.75 4.78 10.99
CA LEU A 204 7.39 5.53 9.91
C LEU A 204 7.08 7.03 9.98
N THR A 205 5.86 7.42 10.35
CA THR A 205 5.49 8.82 10.58
C THR A 205 6.34 9.44 11.68
N VAL A 206 6.52 8.77 12.82
CA VAL A 206 7.41 9.22 13.92
C VAL A 206 8.84 9.41 13.41
N LEU A 207 9.38 8.44 12.67
CA LEU A 207 10.76 8.49 12.18
C LEU A 207 10.98 9.59 11.12
N ARG A 208 10.03 9.77 10.19
CA ARG A 208 10.08 10.85 9.19
C ARG A 208 9.97 12.21 9.85
N ALA A 209 9.06 12.36 10.81
CA ALA A 209 8.89 13.61 11.54
C ALA A 209 10.13 13.99 12.37
N LYS A 210 10.88 13.01 12.91
CA LYS A 210 12.17 13.30 13.54
C LYS A 210 13.18 13.88 12.55
N LYS A 211 13.25 13.30 11.35
CA LYS A 211 14.13 13.78 10.27
C LYS A 211 13.76 15.19 9.81
N TRP A 212 12.47 15.55 9.90
CA TRP A 212 11.96 16.88 9.55
C TRP A 212 11.91 17.85 10.73
N GLU A 213 12.43 17.47 11.90
CA GLU A 213 12.51 18.32 13.09
C GLU A 213 11.14 18.88 13.54
N LEU A 214 10.07 18.12 13.32
CA LEU A 214 8.72 18.52 13.72
C LEU A 214 8.53 18.45 15.23
N SER A 215 7.56 19.21 15.75
CA SER A 215 7.18 19.13 17.17
C SER A 215 6.34 17.88 17.45
N TRP A 216 6.45 17.32 18.65
CA TRP A 216 5.63 16.16 19.04
C TRP A 216 4.13 16.43 18.92
N SER A 217 3.66 17.66 19.13
CA SER A 217 2.24 17.99 18.99
C SER A 217 1.73 17.76 17.57
N VAL A 218 2.53 18.10 16.56
CA VAL A 218 2.23 17.84 15.14
C VAL A 218 2.26 16.34 14.86
N VAL A 219 3.27 15.64 15.38
CA VAL A 219 3.39 14.19 15.21
C VAL A 219 2.20 13.46 15.81
N ASP A 220 1.88 13.76 17.06
CA ASP A 220 0.79 13.16 17.82
C ASP A 220 -0.58 13.42 17.17
N ALA A 221 -0.74 14.59 16.55
CA ALA A 221 -1.89 14.88 15.71
C ALA A 221 -1.92 14.01 14.45
N GLY A 222 -0.79 13.59 13.88
CA GLY A 222 -0.71 12.73 12.69
C GLY A 222 -0.80 11.21 12.94
N LEU A 223 -0.85 10.75 14.20
CA LEU A 223 -0.88 9.30 14.50
C LEU A 223 -2.30 8.74 14.54
N ALA A 224 -2.50 7.57 13.94
CA ALA A 224 -3.76 6.83 14.03
C ALA A 224 -3.81 5.91 15.26
N SER A 225 -2.66 5.44 15.74
CA SER A 225 -2.55 4.60 16.93
C SER A 225 -3.09 5.28 18.18
N THR A 226 -3.71 4.48 19.04
CA THR A 226 -4.24 4.89 20.35
C THR A 226 -3.67 4.03 21.48
N GLY A 227 -3.93 4.43 22.73
CA GLY A 227 -3.56 3.68 23.93
C GLY A 227 -2.07 3.33 24.00
N THR A 228 -1.76 2.06 24.27
CA THR A 228 -0.39 1.57 24.46
C THR A 228 0.50 1.78 23.25
N ASN A 229 -0.03 1.63 22.03
CA ASN A 229 0.76 1.83 20.81
C ASN A 229 1.17 3.29 20.66
N ARG A 230 0.27 4.24 20.94
CA ARG A 230 0.58 5.69 20.94
C ARG A 230 1.61 6.05 21.99
N LYS A 231 1.46 5.54 23.22
CA LYS A 231 2.44 5.75 24.30
C LYS A 231 3.82 5.26 23.87
N TYR A 232 3.89 4.07 23.28
CA TYR A 232 5.14 3.48 22.83
C TYR A 232 5.80 4.31 21.72
N LEU A 233 5.03 4.77 20.74
CA LEU A 233 5.51 5.66 19.68
C LEU A 233 6.07 6.99 20.25
N LYS A 234 5.47 7.50 21.32
CA LYS A 234 6.01 8.66 22.07
C LYS A 234 7.32 8.36 22.77
N ASP A 235 7.46 7.16 23.32
CA ASP A 235 8.71 6.73 23.96
C ASP A 235 9.84 6.57 22.91
N VAL A 236 9.52 6.06 21.71
CA VAL A 236 10.43 6.05 20.56
C VAL A 236 10.78 7.49 20.14
N TRP A 237 9.79 8.38 20.07
CA TRP A 237 10.02 9.80 19.76
C TRP A 237 11.01 10.44 20.73
N SER A 238 10.78 10.28 22.03
CA SER A 238 11.61 10.87 23.09
C SER A 238 12.96 10.18 23.31
N GLY A 239 13.23 9.08 22.60
CA GLY A 239 14.48 8.31 22.74
C GLY A 239 14.53 7.40 23.97
N LYS A 240 13.40 7.22 24.68
CA LYS A 240 13.27 6.27 25.79
C LYS A 240 13.22 4.82 25.31
N GLU A 241 12.74 4.61 24.09
CA GLU A 241 12.68 3.33 23.40
C GLU A 241 13.48 3.40 22.10
N THR A 242 14.14 2.30 21.75
CA THR A 242 14.91 2.20 20.50
C THR A 242 14.00 1.83 19.32
N ILE A 243 14.50 2.07 18.11
CA ILE A 243 13.80 1.65 16.88
C ILE A 243 13.72 0.11 16.87
N GLN A 244 14.78 -0.57 17.28
CA GLN A 244 14.78 -2.03 17.41
C GLN A 244 13.65 -2.54 18.32
N SER A 245 13.42 -1.91 19.47
CA SER A 245 12.36 -2.34 20.40
C SER A 245 10.97 -2.13 19.78
N ALA A 246 10.78 -1.04 19.02
CA ALA A 246 9.54 -0.80 18.27
C ALA A 246 9.27 -1.86 17.21
N LEU A 247 10.31 -2.27 16.49
CA LEU A 247 10.21 -3.32 15.48
C LEU A 247 9.96 -4.70 16.12
N LYS A 248 10.61 -5.02 17.24
CA LYS A 248 10.35 -6.24 18.00
C LYS A 248 8.90 -6.33 18.48
N ARG A 249 8.30 -5.21 18.88
CA ARG A 249 6.86 -5.14 19.21
C ARG A 249 5.98 -5.50 18.02
N ALA A 250 6.37 -5.09 16.82
CA ALA A 250 5.73 -5.52 15.58
C ALA A 250 6.12 -6.96 15.15
N MET A 251 6.80 -7.73 16.01
CA MET A 251 7.31 -9.08 15.75
C MET A 251 8.34 -9.15 14.62
N ILE A 252 8.99 -8.03 14.29
CA ILE A 252 10.12 -8.00 13.36
C ILE A 252 11.37 -8.41 14.13
N LYS A 253 12.01 -9.49 13.68
CA LYS A 253 13.18 -10.10 14.35
C LYS A 253 14.52 -9.61 13.80
N GLU A 254 14.52 -8.97 12.63
CA GLU A 254 15.73 -8.42 12.02
C GLU A 254 16.39 -7.43 12.99
N GLU A 255 17.68 -7.63 13.24
CA GLU A 255 18.46 -6.74 14.11
C GLU A 255 18.95 -5.53 13.32
N ILE A 256 18.63 -4.36 13.84
CA ILE A 256 18.95 -3.05 13.33
C ILE A 256 19.91 -2.42 14.33
N LYS A 257 21.13 -2.12 13.87
CA LYS A 257 22.07 -1.27 14.61
C LYS A 257 21.60 0.17 14.47
N ASP A 258 20.96 0.72 15.51
CA ASP A 258 20.22 2.01 15.51
C ASP A 258 20.94 3.22 14.87
N ASN A 259 22.27 3.20 14.72
CA ASN A 259 23.08 4.31 14.21
C ASN A 259 23.45 4.28 12.72
N LEU A 260 23.04 3.25 11.95
CA LEU A 260 23.46 3.08 10.56
C LEU A 260 22.30 3.03 9.54
N PHE A 261 21.05 3.14 9.98
CA PHE A 261 19.91 2.89 9.11
C PHE A 261 19.26 4.16 8.58
N THR A 262 18.98 4.12 7.28
CA THR A 262 18.12 5.06 6.58
C THR A 262 16.64 4.68 6.76
N ILE A 263 15.75 5.68 6.70
CA ILE A 263 14.29 5.44 6.69
C ILE A 263 13.90 4.45 5.58
N SER A 264 14.58 4.53 4.43
CA SER A 264 14.34 3.63 3.29
C SER A 264 14.64 2.16 3.59
N GLU A 265 15.65 1.86 4.41
CA GLU A 265 15.94 0.50 4.87
C GLU A 265 14.90 0.00 5.86
N ILE A 266 14.47 0.85 6.80
CA ILE A 266 13.40 0.48 7.74
C ILE A 266 12.10 0.18 6.99
N GLU A 267 11.75 1.00 6.00
CA GLU A 267 10.62 0.72 5.12
C GLU A 267 10.77 -0.60 4.35
N ARG A 268 12.00 -0.96 3.93
CA ARG A 268 12.27 -2.25 3.27
C ARG A 268 11.97 -3.40 4.22
N ILE A 269 12.47 -3.34 5.45
CA ILE A 269 12.27 -4.37 6.49
C ILE A 269 10.79 -4.51 6.83
N ILE A 270 10.07 -3.40 6.97
CA ILE A 270 8.62 -3.38 7.21
C ILE A 270 7.86 -4.05 6.06
N ARG A 271 8.17 -3.68 4.81
CA ARG A 271 7.51 -4.27 3.63
C ARG A 271 7.77 -5.77 3.54
N LEU A 272 9.01 -6.19 3.78
CA LEU A 272 9.41 -7.58 3.84
C LEU A 272 8.58 -8.36 4.86
N HIS A 273 8.57 -7.89 6.10
CA HIS A 273 7.87 -8.54 7.19
C HIS A 273 6.37 -8.70 6.93
N LEU A 274 5.74 -7.65 6.40
CA LEU A 274 4.32 -7.70 6.03
C LEU A 274 4.05 -8.71 4.91
N TRP A 275 4.97 -8.81 3.95
CA TRP A 275 4.89 -9.80 2.88
C TRP A 275 5.05 -11.22 3.42
N GLU A 276 6.08 -11.48 4.23
CA GLU A 276 6.33 -12.80 4.85
C GLU A 276 5.16 -13.25 5.71
N TYR A 277 4.62 -12.32 6.51
CA TYR A 277 3.43 -12.55 7.31
C TYR A 277 2.28 -13.04 6.44
N ILE A 278 1.94 -12.33 5.35
CA ILE A 278 0.85 -12.73 4.44
C ILE A 278 1.16 -14.04 3.70
N TYR A 279 2.38 -14.19 3.21
CA TYR A 279 2.83 -15.37 2.49
C TYR A 279 2.70 -16.64 3.34
N SER A 280 2.95 -16.54 4.65
CA SER A 280 2.84 -17.66 5.59
C SER A 280 1.42 -18.25 5.71
N PHE A 281 0.40 -17.54 5.23
CA PHE A 281 -1.01 -17.99 5.22
C PHE A 281 -1.48 -18.50 3.85
N ARG A 282 -0.69 -18.37 2.79
CA ARG A 282 -1.07 -18.70 1.40
C ARG A 282 -1.69 -20.10 1.23
N PHE A 283 -1.19 -21.08 1.99
CA PHE A 283 -1.61 -22.48 1.93
C PHE A 283 -2.38 -22.94 3.19
N LYS A 284 -2.74 -22.01 4.08
CA LYS A 284 -3.38 -22.31 5.38
C LYS A 284 -4.84 -21.89 5.45
N VAL A 285 -5.34 -21.20 4.43
CA VAL A 285 -6.69 -20.66 4.41
C VAL A 285 -7.41 -21.18 3.18
N ASP A 286 -8.52 -21.87 3.41
CA ASP A 286 -9.32 -22.49 2.37
C ASP A 286 -10.68 -21.79 2.26
N LEU A 287 -11.12 -21.49 1.04
CA LEU A 287 -12.52 -21.14 0.70
C LEU A 287 -13.13 -19.89 1.37
N HIS A 288 -12.31 -18.94 1.83
CA HIS A 288 -12.78 -17.69 2.43
C HIS A 288 -12.15 -16.44 1.78
N MET A 289 -12.69 -15.27 2.11
CA MET A 289 -12.26 -13.95 1.61
C MET A 289 -10.76 -13.67 1.81
N GLU A 290 -10.17 -14.25 2.84
CA GLU A 290 -8.75 -14.19 3.16
C GLU A 290 -7.87 -14.68 2.00
N THR A 291 -8.32 -15.70 1.26
CA THR A 291 -7.55 -16.21 0.11
C THR A 291 -7.42 -15.16 -0.97
N VAL A 292 -8.52 -14.45 -1.26
CA VAL A 292 -8.52 -13.33 -2.21
C VAL A 292 -7.67 -12.18 -1.70
N PHE A 293 -7.77 -11.86 -0.41
CA PHE A 293 -6.94 -10.84 0.23
C PHE A 293 -5.44 -11.15 0.15
N ILE A 294 -5.04 -12.38 0.44
CA ILE A 294 -3.64 -12.84 0.36
C ILE A 294 -3.15 -12.71 -1.07
N TYR A 295 -3.89 -13.24 -2.04
CA TYR A 295 -3.52 -13.12 -3.45
C TYR A 295 -3.36 -11.67 -3.89
N LEU A 296 -4.30 -10.80 -3.53
CA LEU A 296 -4.22 -9.37 -3.84
C LEU A 296 -2.93 -8.74 -3.30
N LYS A 297 -2.57 -9.02 -2.04
CA LYS A 297 -1.32 -8.51 -1.45
C LYS A 297 -0.06 -9.06 -2.12
N LEU A 298 -0.05 -10.36 -2.45
CA LEU A 298 1.06 -10.96 -3.19
C LEU A 298 1.19 -10.38 -4.60
N TRP A 299 0.05 -10.18 -5.27
CA TRP A 299 -0.02 -9.63 -6.62
C TRP A 299 0.42 -8.15 -6.67
N GLU A 300 0.00 -7.33 -5.71
CA GLU A 300 0.46 -5.94 -5.60
C GLU A 300 1.97 -5.86 -5.33
N ASN A 301 2.47 -6.74 -4.47
CA ASN A 301 3.89 -6.79 -4.17
C ASN A 301 4.72 -7.13 -5.41
N GLN A 302 4.35 -8.16 -6.18
CA GLN A 302 5.08 -8.47 -7.42
C GLN A 302 5.03 -7.31 -8.43
N LEU A 303 3.88 -6.64 -8.57
CA LEU A 303 3.75 -5.52 -9.51
C LEU A 303 4.68 -4.37 -9.09
N ASN A 304 4.75 -4.08 -7.80
CA ASN A 304 5.63 -3.05 -7.26
C ASN A 304 7.12 -3.43 -7.38
N LEU A 305 7.46 -4.70 -7.27
CA LEU A 305 8.82 -5.20 -7.50
C LEU A 305 9.22 -5.07 -8.98
N VAL A 306 8.37 -5.53 -9.89
CA VAL A 306 8.57 -5.36 -11.34
C VAL A 306 8.72 -3.88 -11.69
N LYS A 307 7.81 -3.03 -11.20
CA LYS A 307 7.90 -1.57 -11.35
C LYS A 307 9.26 -1.05 -10.90
N SER A 308 9.69 -1.43 -9.70
CA SER A 308 10.95 -0.95 -9.11
C SER A 308 12.17 -1.37 -9.94
N ILE A 309 12.22 -2.63 -10.38
CA ILE A 309 13.30 -3.14 -11.23
C ILE A 309 13.30 -2.39 -12.57
N LEU A 310 12.15 -2.27 -13.24
CA LEU A 310 12.08 -1.60 -14.54
C LEU A 310 12.41 -0.11 -14.45
N LEU A 311 12.00 0.59 -13.38
CA LEU A 311 12.38 2.00 -13.16
C LEU A 311 13.88 2.15 -12.93
N ALA A 312 14.47 1.28 -12.10
CA ALA A 312 15.92 1.23 -11.89
C ALA A 312 16.67 1.11 -13.22
N ARG A 313 16.21 0.20 -14.09
CA ARG A 313 16.78 -0.01 -15.42
C ARG A 313 16.54 1.14 -16.40
N ALA A 314 15.41 1.85 -16.28
CA ALA A 314 15.07 2.99 -17.14
C ALA A 314 15.97 4.20 -16.90
N VAL A 315 16.49 4.36 -15.68
CA VAL A 315 17.31 5.51 -15.27
C VAL A 315 18.82 5.19 -15.35
N ASP A 316 19.18 3.99 -15.81
CA ASP A 316 20.56 3.49 -15.89
C ASP A 316 21.36 3.67 -14.58
N ILE A 317 20.65 3.65 -13.46
CA ILE A 317 21.30 3.52 -12.17
C ILE A 317 21.76 2.07 -12.12
N THR A 318 23.00 1.83 -11.68
CA THR A 318 23.52 0.56 -11.15
C THR A 318 22.75 0.12 -9.89
N ALA A 319 21.42 0.19 -9.95
CA ALA A 319 20.43 -0.21 -8.97
C ALA A 319 20.20 -1.73 -8.98
N VAL A 320 21.05 -2.46 -9.70
CA VAL A 320 21.19 -3.91 -9.59
C VAL A 320 21.48 -4.26 -8.13
N ASP A 321 22.35 -3.52 -7.41
CA ASP A 321 22.64 -3.82 -6.00
C ASP A 321 21.47 -3.51 -5.05
N ILE A 322 20.82 -2.35 -5.19
CA ILE A 322 19.68 -1.94 -4.33
C ILE A 322 18.47 -2.86 -4.55
N THR A 323 18.29 -3.39 -5.76
CA THR A 323 17.16 -4.25 -6.09
C THR A 323 17.47 -5.71 -5.81
N ILE A 324 18.72 -6.15 -5.98
CA ILE A 324 19.18 -7.47 -5.53
C ILE A 324 19.09 -7.56 -4.01
N ASP A 325 19.43 -6.53 -3.23
CA ASP A 325 19.23 -6.55 -1.78
C ASP A 325 17.75 -6.52 -1.37
N ARG A 326 16.88 -5.91 -2.18
CA ARG A 326 15.41 -6.04 -2.03
C ARG A 326 14.94 -7.46 -2.35
N ILE A 327 15.53 -8.15 -3.33
CA ILE A 327 15.23 -9.54 -3.70
C ILE A 327 15.79 -10.53 -2.66
N LYS A 328 17.03 -10.34 -2.20
CA LYS A 328 17.68 -11.13 -1.15
C LYS A 328 16.97 -10.96 0.20
N GLY A 329 16.57 -9.73 0.52
CA GLY A 329 15.77 -9.41 1.70
C GLY A 329 14.44 -10.15 1.73
N LEU A 330 13.80 -10.45 0.59
CA LEU A 330 12.56 -11.24 0.50
C LEU A 330 12.71 -12.73 0.90
N GLY A 331 13.86 -13.16 1.44
CA GLY A 331 14.13 -14.57 1.74
C GLY A 331 14.24 -15.44 0.48
N LEU A 332 14.41 -14.80 -0.68
CA LEU A 332 14.34 -15.46 -2.00
C LEU A 332 15.70 -15.95 -2.52
N GLY A 333 16.75 -15.83 -1.70
CA GLY A 333 18.10 -16.33 -2.00
C GLY A 333 18.47 -17.67 -1.33
N GLY A 334 17.52 -18.31 -0.63
CA GLY A 334 17.79 -19.51 0.19
C GLY A 334 17.14 -20.80 -0.29
N TYR A 335 16.73 -20.88 -1.55
CA TYR A 335 16.22 -22.11 -2.15
C TYR A 335 16.92 -22.36 -3.48
N GLU A 336 18.14 -22.90 -3.38
CA GLU A 336 18.67 -23.81 -4.40
C GLU A 336 17.92 -25.15 -4.34
#